data_AF-A0A314YGM2-F1
#
_entry.id   AF-A0A314YGM2-F1
#
_cell.length_a   1.000
_cell.length_b   1.000
_cell.length_c   1.000
_cell.angle_alpha   90.00
_cell.angle_beta   90.00
_cell.angle_gamma   90.00
#
_symmetry.space_group_name_H-M   'P 1'
#
loop_
_entity.id
_entity.type
_entity.pdbx_description
1 polymer ?
#
loop_
_entity_poly.entity_id
_entity_poly.type
_entity_poly.pdbx_seq_one_letter_code
_entity_poly.pdbx_strand_id
1 'polypeptide(L)'
;MFMKNNGSCEDMGPRAFPVHEVHKISVLDMRLANADRHAGNILVIREGEEGQIVLIPIDHGYCLPENFEDCTFDWLYWPQAHQPYSSDALEYIKSLDAEQDIELLKFHGWILPPRVPAPSAFPPCF
;
A
#
# COMPACT_ATOMS: atom_id res chain seq x y z
N MET A 1 -6.56 0.23 -16.42
CA MET A 1 -5.92 -0.40 -17.59
C MET A 1 -5.81 -1.89 -17.29
N PHE A 2 -6.06 -2.77 -18.24
CA PHE A 2 -5.85 -4.22 -18.04
C PHE A 2 -4.38 -4.58 -18.24
N MET A 3 -3.84 -5.46 -17.39
CA MET A 3 -2.46 -5.96 -17.48
C MET A 3 -2.47 -7.48 -17.65
N LYS A 4 -1.83 -7.98 -18.72
CA LYS A 4 -1.59 -9.41 -18.90
C LYS A 4 -0.63 -9.87 -17.79
N ASN A 5 -0.97 -10.95 -17.11
CA ASN A 5 -0.24 -11.44 -15.93
C ASN A 5 -0.14 -12.97 -15.93
N ASN A 6 0.62 -13.50 -14.99
CA ASN A 6 0.90 -14.94 -14.83
C ASN A 6 0.17 -15.56 -13.62
N GLY A 7 -0.82 -14.87 -13.04
CA GLY A 7 -1.50 -15.26 -11.81
C GLY A 7 -1.34 -14.22 -10.69
N SER A 8 -1.88 -14.53 -9.51
CA SER A 8 -1.71 -13.71 -8.30
C SER A 8 -0.62 -14.27 -7.39
N CYS A 9 -0.28 -13.53 -6.33
CA CYS A 9 0.65 -14.00 -5.31
C CYS A 9 0.09 -15.15 -4.46
N GLU A 10 -1.24 -15.39 -4.43
CA GLU A 10 -1.84 -16.52 -3.69
C GLU A 10 -1.35 -17.89 -4.17
N ASP A 11 -1.04 -17.99 -5.46
CA ASP A 11 -0.57 -19.23 -6.08
C ASP A 11 0.95 -19.45 -5.92
N MET A 12 1.67 -18.54 -5.25
CA MET A 12 3.13 -18.55 -5.19
C MET A 12 3.67 -18.37 -3.76
N GLY A 13 4.79 -19.02 -3.47
CA GLY A 13 5.47 -18.84 -2.18
C GLY A 13 6.14 -17.46 -2.08
N PRO A 14 5.96 -16.70 -0.98
CA PRO A 14 6.41 -15.32 -0.89
C PRO A 14 7.93 -15.16 -1.01
N ARG A 15 8.72 -16.19 -0.71
CA ARG A 15 10.18 -16.19 -0.89
C ARG A 15 10.65 -15.98 -2.33
N ALA A 16 9.79 -16.22 -3.32
CA ALA A 16 10.11 -16.00 -4.73
C ALA A 16 10.09 -14.52 -5.12
N PHE A 17 9.47 -13.65 -4.32
CA PHE A 17 9.25 -12.26 -4.69
C PHE A 17 10.49 -11.39 -4.43
N PRO A 18 10.88 -10.51 -5.36
CA PRO A 18 11.96 -9.55 -5.13
C PRO A 18 11.61 -8.59 -3.98
N VAL A 19 12.59 -8.30 -3.12
CA VAL A 19 12.42 -7.40 -1.96
C VAL A 19 11.89 -6.04 -2.40
N HIS A 20 12.47 -5.47 -3.45
CA HIS A 20 12.08 -4.14 -3.95
C HIS A 20 10.63 -4.10 -4.48
N GLU A 21 10.12 -5.19 -5.06
CA GLU A 21 8.73 -5.26 -5.51
C GLU A 21 7.75 -5.22 -4.33
N VAL A 22 8.04 -5.96 -3.27
CA VAL A 22 7.23 -5.96 -2.04
C VAL A 22 7.28 -4.59 -1.35
N HIS A 23 8.45 -3.95 -1.30
CA HIS A 23 8.62 -2.62 -0.71
C HIS A 23 7.86 -1.52 -1.46
N LYS A 24 7.76 -1.58 -2.80
CA LYS A 24 6.92 -0.63 -3.55
C LYS A 24 5.45 -0.73 -3.13
N ILE A 25 4.95 -1.95 -2.94
CA ILE A 25 3.57 -2.21 -2.54
C ILE A 25 3.33 -1.71 -1.12
N SER A 26 4.24 -2.00 -0.18
CA SER A 26 4.08 -1.53 1.21
C SER A 26 4.04 0.00 1.30
N VAL A 27 4.90 0.70 0.55
CA VAL A 27 4.87 2.17 0.51
C VAL A 27 3.54 2.69 -0.07
N LEU A 28 3.07 2.10 -1.19
CA LEU A 28 1.80 2.50 -1.79
C LEU A 28 0.61 2.27 -0.85
N ASP A 29 0.50 1.08 -0.26
CA ASP A 29 -0.61 0.72 0.62
C ASP A 29 -0.62 1.57 1.90
N MET A 30 0.56 1.88 2.47
CA MET A 30 0.66 2.79 3.61
C MET A 30 0.21 4.21 3.25
N ARG A 31 0.59 4.74 2.09
CA ARG A 31 0.17 6.08 1.63
C ARG A 31 -1.33 6.17 1.40
N LEU A 32 -1.92 5.11 0.88
CA LEU A 32 -3.36 5.05 0.58
C LEU A 32 -4.21 4.59 1.76
N ALA A 33 -3.59 4.23 2.89
CA ALA A 33 -4.27 3.59 4.01
C ALA A 33 -5.15 2.41 3.54
N ASN A 34 -4.60 1.56 2.65
CA ASN A 34 -5.35 0.43 2.11
C ASN A 34 -5.72 -0.55 3.22
N ALA A 35 -6.98 -0.97 3.30
CA ALA A 35 -7.44 -1.91 4.31
C ALA A 35 -7.49 -3.38 3.84
N ASP A 36 -7.29 -3.67 2.55
CA ASP A 36 -7.53 -5.02 1.99
C ASP A 36 -6.44 -5.48 0.99
N ARG A 37 -5.17 -5.41 1.40
CA ARG A 37 -4.07 -6.00 0.62
C ARG A 37 -3.81 -7.44 1.04
N HIS A 38 -4.52 -8.37 0.41
CA HIS A 38 -4.17 -9.78 0.41
C HIS A 38 -3.39 -10.18 -0.86
N ALA A 39 -2.79 -11.37 -0.86
CA ALA A 39 -1.96 -11.89 -1.95
C ALA A 39 -2.73 -12.05 -3.27
N GLY A 40 -4.06 -12.25 -3.22
CA GLY A 40 -4.93 -12.30 -4.39
C GLY A 40 -5.03 -10.96 -5.12
N ASN A 41 -4.85 -9.86 -4.40
CA ASN A 41 -4.85 -8.50 -4.94
C ASN A 41 -3.48 -8.05 -5.45
N ILE A 42 -2.52 -8.98 -5.60
CA ILE A 42 -1.20 -8.68 -6.16
C ILE A 42 -0.95 -9.63 -7.33
N LEU A 43 -0.93 -9.07 -8.54
CA LEU A 43 -0.64 -9.82 -9.75
C LEU A 43 0.87 -10.02 -9.91
N VAL A 44 1.26 -11.18 -10.42
CA VAL A 44 2.63 -11.50 -10.78
C VAL A 44 2.79 -11.43 -12.29
N ILE A 45 3.78 -10.67 -12.75
CA ILE A 45 4.21 -10.65 -14.14
C ILE A 45 5.66 -11.13 -14.19
N ARG A 46 5.98 -11.92 -15.22
CA ARG A 46 7.35 -12.29 -15.56
C ARG A 46 7.77 -11.54 -16.81
N GLU A 47 8.72 -10.62 -16.67
CA GLU A 47 9.21 -9.78 -17.76
C GLU A 47 10.65 -10.13 -18.16
N GLY A 48 11.00 -9.84 -19.42
CA GLY A 48 12.34 -10.06 -19.96
C GLY A 48 12.67 -11.53 -20.24
N GLU A 49 13.83 -11.75 -20.86
CA GLU A 49 14.33 -13.10 -21.19
C GLU A 49 14.68 -13.90 -19.92
N GLU A 50 15.07 -13.21 -18.85
CA GLU A 50 15.43 -13.81 -17.56
C GLU A 50 14.23 -14.08 -16.64
N GLY A 51 13.02 -13.68 -17.05
CA GLY A 51 11.78 -13.94 -16.30
C GLY A 51 11.70 -13.20 -14.96
N GLN A 52 12.23 -11.97 -14.92
CA GLN A 52 12.21 -11.11 -13.74
C GLN A 52 10.78 -10.93 -13.25
N ILE A 53 10.56 -11.18 -11.96
CA ILE A 53 9.25 -11.01 -11.33
C ILE A 53 9.01 -9.52 -11.09
N VAL A 54 7.84 -9.06 -11.53
CA VAL A 54 7.26 -7.74 -11.24
C VAL A 54 5.91 -7.97 -10.57
N LEU A 55 5.63 -7.22 -9.50
CA LEU A 55 4.39 -7.30 -8.75
C LEU A 55 3.53 -6.08 -9.03
N ILE A 56 2.26 -6.31 -9.39
CA ILE A 56 1.30 -5.24 -9.69
C ILE A 56 0.16 -5.31 -8.68
N PRO A 57 0.06 -4.36 -7.72
CA PRO A 57 -1.10 -4.28 -6.85
C PRO A 57 -2.32 -3.87 -7.68
N ILE A 58 -3.44 -4.56 -7.47
CA ILE A 58 -4.74 -4.26 -8.08
C ILE A 58 -5.79 -4.04 -6.98
N ASP A 59 -7.03 -3.79 -7.38
CA ASP A 59 -8.17 -3.70 -6.46
C ASP A 59 -7.94 -2.76 -5.25
N HIS A 60 -7.86 -1.46 -5.54
CA HIS A 60 -7.69 -0.41 -4.54
C HIS A 60 -9.02 0.09 -3.97
N GLY A 61 -10.10 -0.72 -4.05
CA GLY A 61 -11.45 -0.33 -3.64
C GLY A 61 -11.59 0.03 -2.16
N TYR A 62 -10.71 -0.49 -1.31
CA TYR A 62 -10.66 -0.26 0.14
C TYR A 62 -9.52 0.69 0.55
N CYS A 63 -9.09 1.58 -0.34
CA CYS A 63 -8.17 2.67 -0.03
C CYS A 63 -8.91 3.93 0.43
N LEU A 64 -8.24 4.77 1.21
CA LEU A 64 -8.74 6.05 1.74
C LEU A 64 -10.07 5.91 2.52
N PRO A 65 -10.17 4.99 3.49
CA PRO A 65 -11.39 4.82 4.26
C PRO A 65 -11.66 6.03 5.17
N GLU A 66 -12.94 6.29 5.47
CA GLU A 66 -13.33 7.36 6.40
C GLU A 66 -12.87 7.08 7.84
N ASN A 67 -12.90 5.80 8.23
CA ASN A 67 -12.42 5.31 9.53
C ASN A 67 -11.35 4.25 9.27
N PHE A 68 -10.27 4.30 10.05
CA PHE A 68 -9.23 3.27 9.98
C PHE A 68 -9.69 2.04 10.78
N GLU A 69 -10.09 1.00 10.07
CA GLU A 69 -10.56 -0.29 10.64
C GLU A 69 -9.44 -1.35 10.58
N ASP A 70 -9.78 -2.61 10.89
CA ASP A 70 -8.87 -3.75 10.79
C ASP A 70 -8.35 -3.88 9.35
N CYS A 71 -7.04 -3.73 9.18
CA CYS A 71 -6.37 -3.80 7.88
C CYS A 71 -5.77 -5.18 7.62
N THR A 72 -5.90 -5.66 6.39
CA THR A 72 -5.23 -6.87 5.91
C THR A 72 -4.01 -6.47 5.08
N PHE A 73 -2.82 -6.85 5.54
CA PHE A 73 -1.56 -6.71 4.80
C PHE A 73 -0.83 -8.05 4.77
N ASP A 74 -1.07 -8.88 3.75
CA ASP A 74 -0.36 -10.17 3.63
C ASP A 74 1.15 -9.98 3.51
N TRP A 75 1.58 -8.91 2.83
CA TRP A 75 3.00 -8.59 2.65
C TRP A 75 3.71 -8.33 3.98
N LEU A 76 2.99 -7.94 5.04
CA LEU A 76 3.57 -7.69 6.36
C LEU A 76 4.21 -8.96 6.94
N TYR A 77 3.70 -10.13 6.57
CA TYR A 77 4.17 -11.44 7.04
C TYR A 77 5.22 -12.07 6.11
N TRP A 78 5.60 -11.39 5.03
CA TRP A 78 6.58 -11.90 4.09
C TRP A 78 8.01 -11.54 4.54
N PRO A 79 9.02 -12.41 4.31
CA PRO A 79 10.40 -12.13 4.72
C PRO A 79 10.96 -10.78 4.23
N GLN A 80 10.49 -10.32 3.07
CA GLN A 80 10.87 -9.07 2.44
C GLN A 80 10.48 -7.84 3.27
N ALA A 81 9.35 -7.87 3.99
CA ALA A 81 8.91 -6.77 4.84
C ALA A 81 9.81 -6.55 6.06
N HIS A 82 10.58 -7.58 6.45
CA HIS A 82 11.57 -7.48 7.53
C HIS A 82 12.94 -6.99 7.06
N GLN A 83 13.13 -6.76 5.76
CA GLN A 83 14.35 -6.16 5.22
C GLN A 83 14.27 -4.63 5.27
N PRO A 84 15.39 -3.93 5.50
CA PRO A 84 15.40 -2.47 5.43
C PRO A 84 15.08 -1.98 4.02
N TYR A 85 14.35 -0.87 3.91
CA TYR A 85 14.14 -0.17 2.65
C TYR A 85 15.47 0.25 2.01
N SER A 86 15.53 0.25 0.68
CA SER A 86 16.67 0.77 -0.07
C SER A 86 16.84 2.28 0.12
N SER A 87 18.03 2.81 -0.21
CA SER A 87 18.29 4.26 -0.24
C SER A 87 17.25 5.01 -1.07
N ASP A 88 16.93 4.48 -2.24
CA ASP A 88 16.05 5.12 -3.22
C ASP A 88 14.61 5.15 -2.71
N ALA A 89 14.16 4.08 -2.06
CA ALA A 89 12.85 4.04 -1.41
C ALA A 89 12.78 5.03 -0.24
N LEU A 90 13.84 5.11 0.57
CA LEU A 90 13.90 6.08 1.68
C LEU A 90 13.95 7.53 1.19
N GLU A 91 14.66 7.80 0.10
CA GLU A 91 14.69 9.13 -0.53
C GLU A 91 13.31 9.52 -1.06
N TYR A 92 12.64 8.60 -1.76
CA TYR A 92 11.27 8.78 -2.19
C TYR A 92 10.33 9.08 -1.01
N ILE A 93 10.36 8.27 0.04
CA ILE A 93 9.51 8.47 1.23
C ILE A 93 9.76 9.85 1.87
N LYS A 94 11.02 10.28 1.95
CA LYS A 94 11.39 11.60 2.49
C LYS A 94 10.94 12.77 1.62
N SER A 95 10.75 12.54 0.32
CA SER A 95 10.27 13.56 -0.62
C SER A 95 8.74 13.72 -0.63
N LEU A 96 8.00 12.85 0.07
CA LEU A 96 6.54 12.93 0.13
C LEU A 96 6.08 14.19 0.87
N ASP A 97 5.03 14.82 0.36
CA ASP A 97 4.41 16.03 0.90
C ASP A 97 2.91 15.79 1.03
N ALA A 98 2.43 15.75 2.28
CA ALA A 98 1.05 15.41 2.58
C ALA A 98 0.07 16.50 2.13
N GLU A 99 0.48 17.77 2.19
CA GLU A 99 -0.33 18.90 1.73
C GLU A 99 -0.53 18.85 0.21
N GLN A 100 0.54 18.55 -0.56
CA GLN A 100 0.44 18.35 -2.01
C GLN A 100 -0.46 17.17 -2.36
N ASP A 101 -0.36 16.06 -1.64
CA ASP A 101 -1.23 14.89 -1.83
C ASP A 101 -2.70 15.24 -1.57
N ILE A 102 -3.00 15.99 -0.51
CA ILE A 102 -4.36 16.47 -0.19
C ILE A 102 -4.88 17.40 -1.29
N GLU A 103 -4.05 18.31 -1.80
CA GLU A 103 -4.41 19.20 -2.91
C GLU A 103 -4.74 18.42 -4.19
N LEU A 104 -3.94 17.41 -4.52
CA LEU A 104 -4.18 16.52 -5.65
C LEU A 104 -5.51 15.78 -5.51
N LEU A 105 -5.79 15.21 -4.33
CA LEU A 105 -7.06 14.52 -4.07
C LEU A 105 -8.26 15.47 -4.19
N LYS A 106 -8.16 16.68 -3.63
CA LYS A 106 -9.20 17.71 -3.78
C LYS A 106 -9.41 18.11 -5.24
N PHE A 107 -8.34 18.27 -6.01
CA PHE A 107 -8.40 18.58 -7.43
C PHE A 107 -9.17 17.51 -8.21
N HIS A 108 -9.02 16.23 -7.82
CA HIS A 108 -9.76 15.10 -8.39
C HIS A 108 -11.14 14.86 -7.75
N GLY A 109 -11.63 15.78 -6.92
CA GLY A 109 -13.00 15.74 -6.39
C GLY A 109 -13.17 15.04 -5.05
N TRP A 110 -12.08 14.74 -4.32
CA TRP A 110 -12.18 14.24 -2.96
C TRP A 110 -12.58 15.38 -2.00
N ILE A 111 -13.78 15.28 -1.44
CA ILE A 111 -14.31 16.24 -0.47
C ILE A 111 -14.05 15.69 0.93
N LEU A 112 -13.06 16.25 1.61
CA LEU A 112 -12.80 15.92 3.02
C LEU A 112 -14.02 16.33 3.86
N PRO A 113 -14.61 15.41 4.64
CA PRO A 113 -15.63 15.79 5.61
C PRO A 113 -15.04 16.80 6.61
N PRO A 114 -15.87 17.72 7.13
CA PRO A 114 -15.41 18.67 8.14
C PRO A 114 -14.80 17.90 9.32
N ARG A 115 -13.66 18.39 9.83
CA ARG A 115 -12.97 17.75 10.96
C ARG A 115 -13.96 17.50 12.09
N VAL A 116 -14.16 16.23 12.45
CA VAL A 116 -14.82 15.88 13.70
C VAL A 116 -13.89 16.39 14.81
N PRO A 117 -14.35 17.26 15.73
CA PRO A 117 -13.54 17.69 16.84
C PRO A 117 -13.07 16.44 17.61
N ALA A 118 -11.78 16.40 17.96
CA ALA A 118 -11.27 15.33 18.81
C ALA A 118 -12.20 15.19 20.03
N PRO A 119 -12.55 13.96 20.45
CA PRO A 119 -13.38 13.77 21.63
C PRO A 119 -12.76 14.58 22.76
N SER A 120 -13.55 15.47 23.35
CA SER A 120 -13.16 16.25 24.53
C SER A 120 -12.54 15.27 25.51
N ALA A 121 -11.31 15.57 25.95
CA ALA A 121 -10.52 14.73 26.84
C ALA A 121 -11.40 13.94 27.81
N PHE A 122 -11.25 12.61 27.82
CA PHE A 122 -11.93 11.77 28.80
C PHE A 122 -11.78 12.40 30.19
N PRO A 123 -12.86 12.55 30.96
CA PRO A 123 -12.74 13.05 32.32
C PRO A 123 -11.74 12.16 33.08
N PRO A 124 -10.87 12.72 33.92
CA PRO A 124 -9.92 11.91 34.67
C PRO A 124 -10.73 10.89 35.47
N CYS A 125 -10.40 9.61 35.30
CA CYS A 125 -10.93 8.56 36.15
C CYS A 125 -10.65 8.92 37.62
N PHE A 126 -11.71 9.04 38.42
CA PHE A 126 -11.64 9.16 39.88
C PHE A 126 -11.27 7.82 40.50
#